data_AF-A0A534B0M9-F1
#
_entry.id   AF-A0A534B0M9-F1
#
_cell.length_a   1.000
_cell.length_b   1.000
_cell.length_c   1.000
_cell.angle_alpha   90.00
_cell.angle_beta   90.00
_cell.angle_gamma   90.00
#
_symmetry.space_group_name_H-M   'P 1'
#
loop_
_entity.id
_entity.type
_entity.pdbx_description
1 polymer ?
#
loop_
_entity_poly.entity_id
_entity_poly.type
_entity_poly.pdbx_seq_one_letter_code
_entity_poly.pdbx_strand_id
1 'polypeptide(L)'
;MPRLEPTGVRVARAGRREPHALPRGLCAVLGALVCQGALGLEGTAPPGAAPPAPGAAAAATSTPTSAARDGSGCRIVRLSDIGWTDVTATTALFGVLLRHLGYRPEITVLSLPVTYTSMKNRDIDVFLGNWMPTQETDRKSYVAEGSVEVIRANLTGAKYTLAVPAYAYEGGLRSFADIEPFAAELGHSIYGIEPGN
;
A
#
# COMPACT_ATOMS: atom_id res chain seq x y z
N MET A 1 20.00 -14.27 10.31
CA MET A 1 18.67 -14.64 9.77
C MET A 1 17.99 -13.35 9.32
N PRO A 2 17.46 -13.24 8.09
CA PRO A 2 16.64 -12.09 7.73
C PRO A 2 15.45 -12.04 8.68
N ARG A 3 15.19 -10.89 9.30
CA ARG A 3 14.01 -10.69 10.16
C ARG A 3 12.78 -10.88 9.27
N LEU A 4 12.08 -12.01 9.42
CA LEU A 4 10.83 -12.24 8.71
C LEU A 4 9.85 -11.13 9.10
N GLU A 5 9.32 -10.45 8.10
CA GLU A 5 8.32 -9.40 8.30
C GLU A 5 7.08 -9.97 9.00
N PRO A 6 6.43 -9.21 9.91
CA PRO A 6 5.17 -9.61 10.51
C PRO A 6 4.10 -9.87 9.45
N THR A 7 3.31 -10.92 9.64
CA THR A 7 2.25 -11.31 8.69
C THR A 7 1.25 -10.19 8.47
N GLY A 8 0.96 -9.91 7.20
CA GLY A 8 0.02 -8.88 6.82
C GLY A 8 0.23 -8.38 5.40
N VAL A 9 -0.52 -7.33 5.07
CA VAL A 9 -0.54 -6.74 3.73
C VAL A 9 0.21 -5.41 3.75
N ARG A 10 0.90 -5.12 2.66
CA ARG A 10 1.72 -3.93 2.47
C ARG A 10 1.25 -3.17 1.24
N VAL A 11 1.48 -1.86 1.26
CA VAL A 11 1.36 -1.02 0.07
C VAL A 11 2.70 -1.03 -0.65
N ALA A 12 2.69 -1.40 -1.94
CA ALA A 12 3.81 -1.29 -2.84
C ALA A 12 3.55 -0.19 -3.88
N ARG A 13 4.61 0.49 -4.31
CA ARG A 13 4.58 1.54 -5.32
C ARG A 13 5.69 1.31 -6.34
N ALA A 14 5.48 1.69 -7.60
CA ALA A 14 6.56 1.74 -8.58
C ALA A 14 7.69 2.72 -8.15
N GLY A 15 8.94 2.33 -8.38
CA GLY A 15 10.12 3.12 -8.04
C GLY A 15 10.20 4.46 -8.78
N ARG A 16 10.80 5.47 -8.15
CA ARG A 16 10.88 6.85 -8.68
C ARG A 16 11.88 6.94 -9.86
N ARG A 17 11.52 7.70 -10.92
CA ARG A 17 12.48 8.39 -11.80
C ARG A 17 12.35 9.89 -11.53
N GLU A 18 13.42 10.56 -11.12
CA GLU A 18 13.52 11.99 -11.44
C GLU A 18 13.44 12.10 -12.99
N PRO A 19 12.56 12.93 -13.62
CA PRO A 19 11.63 13.91 -13.10
C PRO A 19 10.18 13.66 -13.61
N HIS A 20 9.54 12.58 -13.20
CA HIS A 20 8.07 12.52 -13.14
C HIS A 20 7.69 12.13 -11.72
N ALA A 21 7.92 13.07 -10.82
CA ALA A 21 7.45 12.98 -9.45
C ALA A 21 5.92 12.81 -9.50
N LEU A 22 5.43 11.71 -8.92
CA LEU A 22 4.11 11.75 -8.31
C LEU A 22 4.07 13.04 -7.49
N PRO A 23 3.08 13.91 -7.73
CA PRO A 23 3.07 15.23 -7.15
C PRO A 23 3.15 15.10 -5.63
N ARG A 24 3.93 15.99 -5.00
CA ARG A 24 4.21 15.96 -3.56
C ARG A 24 2.92 15.81 -2.71
N GLY A 25 1.77 16.23 -3.26
CA GLY A 25 0.44 16.02 -2.70
C GLY A 25 0.05 14.55 -2.49
N LEU A 26 0.38 13.61 -3.38
CA LEU A 26 0.05 12.19 -3.18
C LEU A 26 0.93 11.54 -2.10
N CYS A 27 2.21 11.91 -2.03
CA CYS A 27 3.08 11.53 -0.90
C CYS A 27 2.56 12.11 0.42
N ALA A 28 2.05 13.35 0.39
CA ALA A 28 1.42 13.97 1.55
C ALA A 28 0.09 13.30 1.91
N VAL A 29 -0.74 12.83 0.98
CA VAL A 29 -1.98 12.09 1.27
C VAL A 29 -1.69 10.70 1.82
N LEU A 30 -0.73 9.98 1.24
CA LEU A 30 -0.24 8.70 1.75
C LEU A 30 0.38 8.82 3.15
N GLY A 31 0.93 9.99 3.50
CA GLY A 31 1.46 10.32 4.83
C GLY A 31 0.45 10.95 5.80
N ALA A 32 -0.49 11.77 5.33
CA ALA A 32 -1.41 12.59 6.14
C ALA A 32 -2.62 11.82 6.63
N LEU A 33 -3.00 10.70 5.98
CA LEU A 33 -4.02 9.79 6.52
C LEU A 33 -3.64 9.21 7.90
N VAL A 34 -2.41 9.44 8.38
CA VAL A 34 -1.86 8.92 9.64
C VAL A 34 -1.56 10.02 10.68
N CYS A 35 -1.64 11.31 10.33
CA CYS A 35 -1.27 12.40 11.25
C CYS A 35 -2.45 13.13 11.91
N GLN A 36 -3.70 12.87 11.51
CA GLN A 36 -4.88 13.45 12.18
C GLN A 36 -5.22 12.80 13.54
N GLY A 37 -4.45 11.81 13.99
CA GLY A 37 -4.74 11.04 15.20
C GLY A 37 -4.00 11.46 16.47
N ALA A 38 -3.14 12.48 16.47
CA ALA A 38 -2.41 12.87 17.66
C ALA A 38 -2.24 14.37 17.81
N LEU A 39 -2.58 14.85 19.01
CA LEU A 39 -2.40 16.18 19.59
C LEU A 39 -3.44 17.24 19.23
N GLY A 40 -4.61 17.09 19.86
CA GLY A 40 -5.13 18.20 20.63
C GLY A 40 -4.32 18.37 21.93
N LEU A 41 -4.12 19.63 22.32
CA LEU A 41 -4.10 20.21 23.69
C LEU A 41 -3.19 21.46 23.71
N GLU A 42 -3.83 22.61 23.94
CA GLU A 42 -3.49 23.70 24.90
C GLU A 42 -1.99 24.05 25.04
N GLY A 43 -1.55 25.28 24.79
CA GLY A 43 -1.91 26.46 25.58
C GLY A 43 -0.70 26.95 26.40
N THR A 44 -0.58 28.27 26.51
CA THR A 44 0.27 29.04 27.44
C THR A 44 1.63 29.56 26.91
N ALA A 45 1.66 30.88 26.73
CA ALA A 45 2.84 31.72 26.56
C ALA A 45 3.34 32.18 27.94
N PRO A 46 4.66 32.22 28.20
CA PRO A 46 5.18 32.93 29.36
C PRO A 46 5.35 34.45 29.07
N PRO A 47 5.10 35.33 30.07
CA PRO A 47 5.19 36.77 29.93
C PRO A 47 6.62 37.27 30.19
N GLY A 48 7.07 38.24 29.41
CA GLY A 48 8.27 39.03 29.73
C GLY A 48 9.29 39.13 28.60
N ALA A 49 9.03 39.98 27.61
CA ALA A 49 10.07 40.58 26.78
C ALA A 49 9.62 41.99 26.37
N ALA A 50 10.49 42.97 26.61
CA ALA A 50 10.27 44.39 26.41
C ALA A 50 10.01 44.77 24.93
N PRO A 51 9.30 45.87 24.64
CA PRO A 51 9.03 46.28 23.26
C PRO A 51 10.25 46.96 22.61
N PRO A 52 10.66 46.61 21.38
CA PRO A 52 11.51 47.47 20.58
C PRO A 52 10.69 48.54 19.82
N ALA A 53 11.32 49.70 19.64
CA ALA A 53 10.80 50.96 19.10
C ALA A 53 10.28 50.90 17.63
N PRO A 54 9.50 51.90 17.17
CA PRO A 54 8.86 51.87 15.86
C PRO A 54 9.81 52.39 14.79
N GLY A 55 10.16 51.57 13.80
CA GLY A 55 10.98 52.06 12.69
C GLY A 55 11.54 51.00 11.76
N ALA A 56 10.67 50.33 11.00
CA ALA A 56 10.93 49.84 9.65
C ALA A 56 9.68 49.09 9.16
N ALA A 57 8.98 49.65 8.18
CA ALA A 57 7.95 48.94 7.45
C ALA A 57 8.63 47.82 6.62
N ALA A 58 8.76 46.63 7.22
CA ALA A 58 9.06 45.42 6.47
C ALA A 58 7.81 45.05 5.67
N ALA A 59 7.82 45.37 4.38
CA ALA A 59 6.83 44.84 3.44
C ALA A 59 6.89 43.31 3.49
N ALA A 60 5.89 42.69 4.13
CA ALA A 60 5.69 41.26 4.08
C ALA A 60 5.30 40.90 2.65
N THR A 61 6.29 40.61 1.81
CA THR A 61 6.08 40.02 0.50
C THR A 61 5.50 38.63 0.72
N SER A 62 4.18 38.52 0.74
CA SER A 62 3.47 37.26 0.62
C SER A 62 3.78 36.70 -0.76
N THR A 63 4.83 35.89 -0.86
CA THR A 63 5.07 35.05 -2.03
C THR A 63 3.85 34.14 -2.16
N PRO A 64 3.07 34.21 -3.26
CA PRO A 64 2.04 33.23 -3.47
C PRO A 64 2.74 31.88 -3.59
N THR A 65 2.47 30.97 -2.65
CA THR A 65 2.72 29.54 -2.87
C THR A 65 1.94 29.19 -4.12
N SER A 66 2.65 29.09 -5.24
CA SER A 66 2.14 28.43 -6.43
C SER A 66 1.90 26.98 -6.03
N ALA A 67 0.65 26.66 -5.70
CA ALA A 67 0.18 25.28 -5.77
C ALA A 67 0.40 24.88 -7.24
N ALA A 68 1.51 24.20 -7.50
CA ALA A 68 1.79 23.61 -8.80
C ALA A 68 0.58 22.76 -9.13
N ARG A 69 -0.24 23.23 -10.06
CA ARG A 69 -1.37 22.45 -10.55
C ARG A 69 -0.75 21.31 -11.34
N ASP A 70 -0.84 20.12 -10.77
CA ASP A 70 -0.52 18.87 -11.44
C ASP A 70 -1.10 18.94 -12.86
N GLY A 71 -0.22 18.83 -13.86
CA GLY A 71 -0.61 18.76 -15.26
C GLY A 71 -1.66 17.66 -15.45
N SER A 72 -2.52 17.76 -16.45
CA SER A 72 -3.67 16.84 -16.64
C SER A 72 -3.29 15.35 -16.61
N GLY A 73 -2.05 14.99 -16.99
CA GLY A 73 -1.51 13.63 -16.89
C GLY A 73 -1.04 13.19 -15.49
N CYS A 74 -0.70 14.11 -14.59
CA CYS A 74 -0.25 13.81 -13.21
C CYS A 74 -1.41 13.47 -12.26
N ARG A 75 -2.66 13.50 -12.75
CA ARG A 75 -3.85 13.17 -11.96
C ARG A 75 -4.20 11.68 -12.04
N ILE A 76 -3.68 10.94 -13.00
CA ILE A 76 -3.99 9.51 -13.13
C ILE A 76 -3.17 8.74 -12.10
N VAL A 77 -3.83 7.85 -11.36
CA VAL A 77 -3.16 6.90 -10.46
C VAL A 77 -3.54 5.49 -10.88
N ARG A 78 -2.58 4.72 -11.39
CA ARG A 78 -2.81 3.37 -11.92
C ARG A 78 -2.65 2.34 -10.81
N LEU A 79 -3.73 1.66 -10.51
CA LEU A 79 -3.84 0.69 -9.41
C LEU A 79 -3.93 -0.71 -9.99
N SER A 80 -3.22 -1.66 -9.39
CA SER A 80 -3.43 -3.08 -9.67
C SER A 80 -4.40 -3.70 -8.67
N ASP A 81 -5.33 -4.51 -9.19
CA ASP A 81 -6.18 -5.42 -8.43
C ASP A 81 -5.92 -6.86 -8.90
N ILE A 82 -5.76 -7.81 -7.98
CA ILE A 82 -5.56 -9.23 -8.33
C ILE A 82 -6.86 -10.03 -8.35
N GLY A 83 -7.99 -9.38 -8.06
CA GLY A 83 -9.33 -9.98 -8.10
C GLY A 83 -9.75 -10.67 -6.80
N TRP A 84 -8.90 -10.68 -5.77
CA TRP A 84 -9.30 -11.14 -4.44
C TRP A 84 -10.20 -10.11 -3.79
N THR A 85 -11.25 -10.57 -3.11
CA THR A 85 -12.28 -9.68 -2.57
C THR A 85 -11.73 -8.62 -1.62
N ASP A 86 -10.73 -8.95 -0.79
CA ASP A 86 -10.05 -8.01 0.10
C ASP A 86 -9.23 -6.96 -0.67
N VAL A 87 -8.50 -7.38 -1.71
CA VAL A 87 -7.70 -6.49 -2.55
C VAL A 87 -8.59 -5.58 -3.39
N THR A 88 -9.67 -6.11 -3.97
CA THR A 88 -10.68 -5.32 -4.69
C THR A 88 -11.32 -4.28 -3.77
N ALA A 89 -11.72 -4.67 -2.56
CA ALA A 89 -12.34 -3.74 -1.61
C ALA A 89 -11.39 -2.62 -1.18
N THR A 90 -10.14 -2.95 -0.82
CA THR A 90 -9.14 -1.95 -0.41
C THR A 90 -8.73 -1.03 -1.56
N THR A 91 -8.61 -1.56 -2.78
CA THR A 91 -8.28 -0.79 -3.99
C THR A 91 -9.43 0.13 -4.39
N ALA A 92 -10.68 -0.35 -4.32
CA ALA A 92 -11.85 0.47 -4.58
C ALA A 92 -11.99 1.63 -3.57
N LEU A 93 -11.79 1.35 -2.28
CA LEU A 93 -11.79 2.38 -1.23
C LEU A 93 -10.70 3.43 -1.50
N PHE A 94 -9.49 2.99 -1.83
CA PHE A 94 -8.40 3.91 -2.19
C PHE A 94 -8.76 4.76 -3.42
N GLY A 95 -9.39 4.16 -4.43
CA GLY A 95 -9.90 4.88 -5.59
C GLY A 95 -10.94 5.95 -5.25
N VAL A 96 -11.86 5.69 -4.31
CA VAL A 96 -12.81 6.70 -3.82
C VAL A 96 -12.07 7.88 -3.20
N LEU A 97 -11.10 7.63 -2.32
CA LEU A 97 -10.30 8.67 -1.68
C LEU A 97 -9.52 9.51 -2.71
N LEU A 98 -8.89 8.85 -3.69
CA LEU A 98 -8.19 9.52 -4.79
C LEU A 98 -9.10 10.46 -5.57
N ARG A 99 -10.33 10.03 -5.90
CA ARG A 99 -11.32 10.88 -6.58
C ARG A 99 -11.69 12.11 -5.76
N HIS A 100 -11.90 11.96 -4.45
CA HIS A 100 -12.18 13.10 -3.57
C HIS A 100 -11.04 14.10 -3.47
N LEU A 101 -9.81 13.64 -3.68
CA LEU A 101 -8.60 14.48 -3.68
C LEU A 101 -8.29 15.08 -5.07
N GLY A 102 -9.14 14.85 -6.07
CA GLY A 102 -8.98 15.39 -7.43
C GLY A 102 -8.11 14.56 -8.36
N TYR A 103 -7.74 13.33 -7.96
CA TYR A 103 -7.06 12.35 -8.81
C TYR A 103 -8.07 11.48 -9.56
N ARG A 104 -7.60 10.81 -10.61
CA ARG A 104 -8.34 9.86 -11.44
C ARG A 104 -7.73 8.46 -11.28
N PRO A 105 -8.30 7.60 -10.41
CA PRO A 105 -7.83 6.23 -10.30
C PRO A 105 -8.20 5.44 -11.56
N GLU A 106 -7.26 4.66 -12.08
CA GLU A 106 -7.48 3.67 -13.13
C GLU A 106 -7.10 2.31 -12.54
N ILE A 107 -8.03 1.37 -12.48
CA ILE A 107 -7.84 0.06 -11.85
C ILE A 107 -7.74 -0.99 -12.95
N THR A 108 -6.68 -1.78 -12.93
CA THR A 108 -6.46 -2.88 -13.86
C THR A 108 -6.40 -4.19 -13.10
N VAL A 109 -7.17 -5.18 -13.54
CA VAL A 109 -7.13 -6.53 -12.96
C VAL A 109 -5.96 -7.31 -13.58
N LEU A 110 -4.99 -7.73 -12.77
CA LEU A 110 -3.76 -8.40 -13.20
C LEU A 110 -3.44 -9.57 -12.27
N SER A 111 -2.79 -10.62 -12.77
CA SER A 111 -2.21 -11.63 -11.87
C SER A 111 -1.06 -11.03 -11.05
N LEU A 112 -0.70 -11.68 -9.94
CA LEU A 112 0.39 -11.20 -9.08
C LEU A 112 1.74 -11.04 -9.82
N PRO A 113 2.23 -11.99 -10.63
CA PRO A 113 3.48 -11.81 -11.37
C PRO A 113 3.42 -10.66 -12.38
N VAL A 114 2.28 -10.50 -13.05
CA VAL A 114 2.06 -9.42 -14.02
C VAL A 114 1.97 -8.07 -13.32
N THR A 115 1.41 -8.01 -12.11
CA THR A 115 1.40 -6.80 -11.27
C THR A 115 2.82 -6.28 -11.04
N TYR A 116 3.73 -7.11 -10.53
CA TYR A 116 5.11 -6.67 -10.29
C TYR A 116 5.87 -6.33 -11.57
N THR A 117 5.68 -7.10 -12.64
CA THR A 117 6.26 -6.78 -13.96
C THR A 117 5.75 -5.44 -14.47
N SER A 118 4.45 -5.16 -14.32
CA SER A 118 3.82 -3.89 -14.73
C SER A 118 4.30 -2.73 -13.87
N MET A 119 4.56 -2.94 -12.58
CA MET A 119 5.16 -1.91 -11.72
C MET A 119 6.61 -1.58 -12.14
N LYS A 120 7.39 -2.61 -12.52
CA LYS A 120 8.73 -2.41 -13.08
C LYS A 120 8.71 -1.62 -14.37
N ASN A 121 7.79 -1.97 -15.27
CA ASN A 121 7.59 -1.27 -16.54
C ASN A 121 6.92 0.10 -16.36
N ARG A 122 6.41 0.39 -15.16
CA ARG A 122 5.66 1.58 -14.80
C ARG A 122 4.36 1.72 -15.56
N ASP A 123 3.68 0.61 -15.81
CA ASP A 123 2.30 0.56 -16.26
C ASP A 123 1.32 0.61 -15.06
N ILE A 124 1.80 0.25 -13.86
CA ILE A 124 1.09 0.35 -12.57
C ILE A 124 1.89 1.23 -11.61
N ASP A 125 1.20 2.09 -10.86
CA ASP A 125 1.80 2.98 -9.87
C ASP A 125 1.74 2.40 -8.46
N VAL A 126 0.61 1.80 -8.07
CA VAL A 126 0.36 1.33 -6.70
C VAL A 126 -0.31 -0.05 -6.70
N PHE A 127 0.13 -0.90 -5.77
CA PHE A 127 -0.48 -2.18 -5.45
C PHE A 127 -0.71 -2.29 -3.95
N LEU A 128 -1.95 -2.58 -3.54
CA LEU A 128 -2.35 -2.62 -2.12
C LEU A 128 -2.41 -4.04 -1.54
N GLY A 129 -2.17 -5.08 -2.36
CA GLY A 129 -2.31 -6.50 -2.01
C GLY A 129 -0.99 -7.25 -1.83
N ASN A 130 0.09 -6.58 -1.40
CA ASN A 130 1.39 -7.23 -1.18
C ASN A 130 1.38 -8.01 0.15
N TRP A 131 1.09 -9.31 0.10
CA TRP A 131 0.95 -10.23 1.23
C TRP A 131 2.29 -10.80 1.70
N MET A 132 2.68 -10.45 2.92
CA MET A 132 3.90 -10.94 3.56
C MET A 132 3.58 -11.99 4.64
N PRO A 133 4.39 -13.06 4.77
CA PRO A 133 5.65 -13.34 4.07
C PRO A 133 5.50 -14.11 2.74
N THR A 134 4.30 -14.52 2.35
CA THR A 134 4.08 -15.50 1.26
C THR A 134 4.51 -15.00 -0.11
N GLN A 135 4.50 -13.69 -0.36
CA GLN A 135 4.90 -13.10 -1.65
C GLN A 135 6.35 -12.56 -1.67
N GLU A 136 7.19 -12.94 -0.70
CA GLU A 136 8.58 -12.46 -0.68
C GLU A 136 9.35 -12.88 -1.94
N THR A 137 9.15 -14.11 -2.42
CA THR A 137 9.80 -14.61 -3.63
C THR A 137 9.38 -13.85 -4.89
N ASP A 138 8.12 -13.42 -4.95
CA ASP A 138 7.58 -12.68 -6.11
C ASP A 138 8.12 -11.25 -6.20
N ARG A 139 8.34 -10.61 -5.05
CA ARG A 139 8.67 -9.18 -4.97
C ARG A 139 10.16 -8.89 -4.82
N LYS A 140 10.94 -9.80 -4.20
CA LYS A 140 12.30 -9.52 -3.71
C LYS A 140 13.23 -8.90 -4.75
N SER A 141 13.24 -9.41 -5.98
CA SER A 141 14.09 -8.89 -7.06
C SER A 141 13.74 -7.44 -7.42
N TYR A 142 12.45 -7.12 -7.56
CA TYR A 142 11.95 -5.79 -7.90
C TYR A 142 12.30 -4.74 -6.85
N VAL A 143 12.28 -5.13 -5.58
CA VAL A 143 12.66 -4.24 -4.48
C VAL A 143 14.17 -4.06 -4.40
N ALA A 144 14.93 -5.14 -4.58
CA ALA A 144 16.39 -5.07 -4.59
C ALA A 144 16.92 -4.20 -5.74
N GLU A 145 16.30 -4.23 -6.91
CA GLU A 145 16.65 -3.37 -8.05
C GLU A 145 16.02 -1.96 -7.98
N GLY A 146 15.17 -1.69 -6.98
CA GLY A 146 14.53 -0.39 -6.77
C GLY A 146 13.39 -0.05 -7.74
N SER A 147 12.92 -1.03 -8.53
CA SER A 147 11.77 -0.85 -9.43
C SER A 147 10.43 -0.88 -8.68
N VAL A 148 10.41 -1.46 -7.47
CA VAL A 148 9.27 -1.44 -6.53
C VAL A 148 9.73 -0.97 -5.15
N GLU A 149 9.01 -0.01 -4.58
CA GLU A 149 9.19 0.49 -3.21
C GLU A 149 8.06 -0.05 -2.33
N VAL A 150 8.36 -0.54 -1.13
CA VAL A 150 7.33 -0.84 -0.12
C VAL A 150 7.21 0.30 0.85
N ILE A 151 5.99 0.80 0.99
CA ILE A 151 5.70 2.03 1.72
C ILE A 151 5.46 1.72 3.20
N ARG A 152 4.49 0.85 3.49
CA ARG A 152 4.10 0.47 4.86
C ARG A 152 3.15 -0.73 4.88
N ALA A 153 2.87 -1.22 6.08
CA ALA A 153 1.71 -2.07 6.35
C ALA A 153 0.39 -1.30 6.23
N ASN A 154 -0.59 -1.88 5.53
CA ASN A 154 -1.99 -1.48 5.56
C ASN A 154 -2.87 -2.45 6.36
N LEU A 155 -2.41 -3.70 6.55
CA LEU A 155 -3.07 -4.70 7.38
C LEU A 155 -2.01 -5.53 8.12
N THR A 156 -2.26 -5.85 9.39
CA THR A 156 -1.43 -6.74 10.21
C THR A 156 -2.30 -7.79 10.89
N GLY A 157 -1.70 -8.92 11.27
CA GLY A 157 -2.42 -10.01 11.96
C GLY A 157 -3.32 -10.85 11.05
N ALA A 158 -3.26 -10.63 9.74
CA ALA A 158 -3.91 -11.48 8.75
C ALA A 158 -3.24 -12.87 8.71
N LYS A 159 -3.98 -13.89 8.28
CA LYS A 159 -3.49 -15.27 8.15
C LYS A 159 -3.77 -15.79 6.76
N TYR A 160 -2.78 -16.48 6.19
CA TYR A 160 -2.91 -17.16 4.91
C TYR A 160 -2.23 -18.53 4.98
N THR A 161 -3.01 -19.60 4.81
CA THR A 161 -2.56 -20.98 4.93
C THR A 161 -3.62 -21.94 4.38
N LEU A 162 -3.30 -23.23 4.31
CA LEU A 162 -4.28 -24.26 3.95
C LEU A 162 -5.35 -24.38 5.03
N ALA A 163 -6.59 -24.56 4.61
CA ALA A 163 -7.73 -24.79 5.48
C ALA A 163 -8.49 -26.03 5.02
N VAL A 164 -9.24 -26.61 5.96
CA VAL A 164 -10.10 -27.76 5.69
C VAL A 164 -11.49 -27.48 6.24
N PRO A 165 -12.54 -28.07 5.64
CA PRO A 165 -13.89 -28.00 6.20
C PRO A 165 -13.97 -28.76 7.53
N ALA A 166 -14.97 -28.42 8.36
CA ALA A 166 -15.10 -28.96 9.71
C ALA A 166 -15.10 -30.50 9.76
N TYR A 167 -15.79 -31.16 8.81
CA TYR A 167 -15.85 -32.63 8.76
C TYR A 167 -14.49 -33.28 8.51
N ALA A 168 -13.61 -32.65 7.73
CA ALA A 168 -12.27 -33.17 7.47
C ALA A 168 -11.36 -32.99 8.70
N TYR A 169 -11.50 -31.85 9.39
CA TYR A 169 -10.80 -31.60 10.66
C TYR A 169 -11.20 -32.59 11.76
N GLU A 170 -12.51 -32.84 11.90
CA GLU A 170 -13.06 -33.83 12.83
C GLU A 170 -12.61 -35.25 12.47
N GLY A 171 -12.51 -35.55 11.17
CA GLY A 171 -12.00 -36.81 10.62
C GLY A 171 -10.50 -37.05 10.85
N GLY A 172 -9.74 -36.04 11.25
CA GLY A 172 -8.32 -36.19 11.63
C GLY A 172 -7.33 -35.38 10.79
N LEU A 173 -7.77 -34.72 9.71
CA LEU A 173 -6.93 -33.85 8.88
C LEU A 173 -6.71 -32.50 9.59
N ARG A 174 -5.75 -32.41 10.50
CA ARG A 174 -5.57 -31.25 11.42
C ARG A 174 -4.26 -30.48 11.21
N SER A 175 -3.31 -31.08 10.53
CA SER A 175 -1.98 -30.55 10.30
C SER A 175 -1.51 -30.84 8.87
N PHE A 176 -0.44 -30.15 8.45
CA PHE A 176 0.18 -30.41 7.15
C PHE A 176 0.67 -31.86 7.00
N ALA A 177 1.09 -32.50 8.10
CA ALA A 177 1.56 -33.88 8.09
C ALA A 177 0.42 -34.88 7.79
N ASP A 178 -0.83 -34.48 8.03
CA ASP A 178 -2.00 -35.33 7.80
C ASP A 178 -2.46 -35.30 6.33
N ILE A 179 -1.94 -34.40 5.48
CA ILE A 179 -2.38 -34.26 4.08
C ILE A 179 -2.04 -35.51 3.26
N GLU A 180 -0.83 -36.05 3.39
CA GLU A 180 -0.40 -37.22 2.63
C GLU A 180 -1.15 -38.51 3.03
N PRO A 181 -1.36 -38.79 4.32
CA PRO A 181 -2.22 -39.90 4.75
C PRO A 181 -3.66 -39.84 4.23
N PHE A 182 -4.21 -38.64 4.01
CA PHE A 182 -5.56 -38.42 3.48
C PHE A 182 -5.59 -38.22 1.95
N ALA A 183 -4.50 -38.49 1.23
CA ALA A 183 -4.39 -38.15 -0.19
C ALA A 183 -5.47 -38.81 -1.06
N ALA A 184 -5.87 -40.05 -0.75
CA ALA A 184 -6.91 -40.76 -1.48
C ALA A 184 -8.29 -40.09 -1.29
N GLU A 185 -8.64 -39.73 -0.06
CA GLU A 185 -9.88 -39.03 0.30
C GLU A 185 -9.94 -37.62 -0.27
N LEU A 186 -8.78 -36.96 -0.42
CA LEU A 186 -8.63 -35.65 -1.05
C LEU A 186 -8.62 -35.74 -2.59
N GLY A 187 -8.69 -36.95 -3.18
CA GLY A 187 -8.60 -37.14 -4.63
C GLY A 187 -7.27 -36.63 -5.20
N HIS A 188 -6.19 -36.76 -4.42
CA HIS A 188 -4.85 -36.28 -4.74
C HIS A 188 -4.80 -34.81 -5.19
N SER A 189 -5.69 -33.96 -4.65
CA SER A 189 -5.86 -32.58 -5.08
C SER A 189 -5.82 -31.58 -3.92
N ILE A 190 -5.18 -30.43 -4.16
CA ILE A 190 -5.26 -29.24 -3.30
C ILE A 190 -5.80 -28.10 -4.16
N TYR A 191 -6.84 -27.43 -3.68
CA TYR A 191 -7.50 -26.35 -4.43
C TYR A 191 -6.85 -25.01 -4.08
N GLY A 192 -6.14 -24.44 -5.06
CA GLY A 192 -5.69 -23.05 -5.03
C GLY A 192 -6.76 -22.09 -5.54
N ILE A 193 -6.33 -20.88 -5.85
CA ILE A 193 -7.16 -19.79 -6.39
C ILE A 193 -6.81 -19.55 -7.88
N GLU A 194 -6.17 -18.44 -8.23
CA GLU A 194 -5.72 -18.15 -9.59
C GLU A 194 -4.31 -18.68 -9.91
N PRO A 195 -3.99 -18.93 -11.20
CA PRO A 195 -2.62 -19.21 -11.63
C PRO A 195 -1.66 -18.06 -11.31
N GLY A 196 -0.52 -18.40 -10.71
CA GLY A 196 0.47 -17.43 -10.24
C GLY A 196 0.32 -17.05 -8.77
N ASN A 197 -0.59 -17.72 -8.05
CA ASN A 197 -0.59 -17.79 -6.59
C ASN A 197 -0.15 -19.16 -6.07
#